data_AF-A0A1X7VKW1-F1
#
_entry.id   AF-A0A1X7VKW1-F1
#
_cell.length_a   1.000
_cell.length_b   1.000
_cell.length_c   1.000
_cell.angle_alpha   90.00
_cell.angle_beta   90.00
_cell.angle_gamma   90.00
#
_symmetry.space_group_name_H-M   'P 1'
#
loop_
_entity.id
_entity.type
_entity.pdbx_description
1 polymer ?
#
loop_
_entity_poly.entity_id
_entity_poly.type
_entity_poly.pdbx_seq_one_letter_code
_entity_poly.pdbx_strand_id
1 'polypeptide(L)'
;MADILQLRSWPVFIGVGRLFSITGKLSDLLQSEQLNYAAAAICIEATKITLVNLRTESEWQLIWDTAVQLAESNDVTVSTISTSRQRRVPFLLSDSVIEETTGGRADINQYRTSVYYATIDSLLGELNSRFSETNNYLLQSLHCLVPSSPSFLHVPSLLPFLNDYDINVESITAEAAVAINFLKEASPLSSIHHDYTHLYEAKECFPDTLKALQIAMTIGITTASAERSFSSLRRLKSYLRSTMSQERLYHLSLQHVERDLSSKLWDCIDELVIQFADTHKNSRLLQ
;
A
#
# COMPACT_ATOMS: atom_id res chain seq x y z
N MET A 1 23.22 -24.15 -19.22
CA MET A 1 22.30 -22.99 -19.12
C MET A 1 22.04 -22.67 -17.65
N ALA A 2 23.12 -22.55 -16.85
CA ALA A 2 23.09 -22.34 -15.41
C ALA A 2 24.30 -21.49 -14.98
N ASP A 3 24.63 -20.50 -15.80
CA ASP A 3 25.66 -19.51 -15.47
C ASP A 3 24.95 -18.21 -15.11
N ILE A 4 25.43 -17.55 -14.05
CA ILE A 4 25.14 -16.18 -13.62
C ILE A 4 24.01 -16.02 -12.57
N LEU A 5 24.08 -16.75 -11.46
CA LEU A 5 23.78 -16.15 -10.15
C LEU A 5 25.10 -16.06 -9.38
N GLN A 6 25.91 -15.04 -9.71
CA GLN A 6 27.07 -14.71 -8.91
C GLN A 6 26.61 -14.45 -7.47
N LEU A 7 27.35 -14.96 -6.49
CA LEU A 7 27.17 -14.72 -5.05
C LEU A 7 26.85 -13.26 -4.65
N ARG A 8 27.23 -12.31 -5.51
CA ARG A 8 26.91 -10.87 -5.40
C ARG A 8 25.44 -10.57 -5.10
N SER A 9 24.50 -11.40 -5.58
CA SER A 9 23.06 -11.15 -5.41
C SER A 9 22.42 -11.92 -4.26
N TRP A 10 23.07 -12.94 -3.71
CA TRP A 10 22.46 -13.83 -2.70
C TRP A 10 22.18 -13.12 -1.36
N PRO A 11 23.12 -12.37 -0.77
CA PRO A 11 22.85 -11.56 0.42
C PRO A 11 21.74 -10.53 0.19
N VAL A 12 21.63 -10.00 -1.04
CA VAL A 12 20.55 -9.09 -1.43
C VAL A 12 19.22 -9.83 -1.45
N PHE A 13 19.12 -11.00 -2.07
CA PHE A 13 17.88 -11.79 -2.10
C PHE A 13 17.43 -12.21 -0.70
N ILE A 14 18.36 -12.62 0.16
CA ILE A 14 18.05 -13.02 1.54
C ILE A 14 17.64 -11.80 2.36
N GLY A 15 18.38 -10.69 2.27
CA GLY A 15 18.06 -9.45 2.97
C GLY A 15 16.73 -8.86 2.53
N VAL A 16 16.50 -8.73 1.23
CA VAL A 16 15.24 -8.26 0.65
C VAL A 16 14.10 -9.24 0.94
N GLY A 17 14.34 -10.54 0.91
CA GLY A 17 13.37 -11.56 1.29
C GLY A 17 12.94 -11.45 2.75
N ARG A 18 13.88 -11.19 3.67
CA ARG A 18 13.59 -10.95 5.09
C ARG A 18 12.78 -9.66 5.29
N LEU A 19 13.14 -8.59 4.59
CA LEU A 19 12.39 -7.33 4.61
C LEU A 19 10.94 -7.54 4.14
N PHE A 20 10.75 -8.19 2.99
CA PHE A 20 9.42 -8.48 2.47
C PHE A 20 8.64 -9.47 3.31
N SER A 21 9.30 -10.40 4.01
CA SER A 21 8.61 -11.29 4.95
C SER A 21 8.02 -10.51 6.13
N ILE A 22 8.69 -9.46 6.61
CA ILE A 22 8.21 -8.63 7.72
C ILE A 22 7.07 -7.73 7.23
N THR A 23 7.28 -7.00 6.13
CA THR A 23 6.24 -6.14 5.56
C THR A 23 5.05 -6.95 5.04
N GLY A 24 5.28 -8.19 4.63
CA GLY A 24 4.24 -9.13 4.19
C GLY A 24 3.25 -9.44 5.29
N LYS A 25 3.70 -9.64 6.54
CA LYS A 25 2.79 -9.85 7.69
C LYS A 25 1.91 -8.64 7.97
N LEU A 26 2.46 -7.43 7.83
CA LEU A 26 1.66 -6.22 7.90
C LEU A 26 0.65 -6.15 6.75
N SER A 27 1.08 -6.50 5.53
CA SER A 27 0.21 -6.53 4.36
C SER A 27 -0.97 -7.48 4.56
N ASP A 28 -0.72 -8.70 5.01
CA ASP A 28 -1.73 -9.71 5.30
C ASP A 28 -2.76 -9.18 6.32
N LEU A 29 -2.29 -8.47 7.36
CA LEU A 29 -3.17 -7.85 8.36
C LEU A 29 -4.02 -6.74 7.75
N LEU A 30 -3.42 -5.83 6.96
CA LEU A 30 -4.14 -4.72 6.33
C LEU A 30 -5.12 -5.17 5.22
N GLN A 31 -5.03 -6.43 4.81
CA GLN A 31 -5.89 -7.06 3.82
C GLN A 31 -6.97 -7.96 4.44
N SER A 32 -6.97 -8.15 5.76
CA SER A 32 -7.97 -9.00 6.41
C SER A 32 -9.37 -8.43 6.23
N GLU A 33 -10.35 -9.30 6.02
CA GLU A 33 -11.77 -8.92 5.87
C GLU A 33 -12.30 -8.23 7.14
N GLN A 34 -11.87 -8.73 8.30
CA GLN A 34 -12.12 -8.10 9.60
C GLN A 34 -10.83 -7.40 10.06
N LEU A 35 -10.73 -6.11 9.79
CA LEU A 35 -9.58 -5.29 10.21
C LEU A 35 -9.90 -4.61 11.55
N ASN A 36 -9.10 -4.90 12.57
CA ASN A 36 -9.09 -4.07 13.78
C ASN A 36 -8.15 -2.88 13.56
N TYR A 37 -8.72 -1.69 13.40
CA TYR A 37 -7.97 -0.46 13.14
C TYR A 37 -6.96 -0.13 14.25
N ALA A 38 -7.30 -0.28 15.54
CA ALA A 38 -6.36 0.00 16.61
C ALA A 38 -5.15 -0.94 16.58
N ALA A 39 -5.39 -2.24 16.37
CA ALA A 39 -4.32 -3.22 16.23
C ALA A 39 -3.46 -2.92 14.98
N ALA A 40 -4.08 -2.53 13.86
CA ALA A 40 -3.40 -2.17 12.64
C ALA A 40 -2.46 -0.96 12.84
N ALA A 41 -2.91 0.11 13.52
CA ALA A 41 -2.07 1.27 13.83
C ALA A 41 -0.82 0.87 14.63
N ILE A 42 -1.01 0.04 15.66
CA ILE A 42 0.10 -0.45 16.50
C ILE A 42 1.05 -1.31 15.66
N CYS A 43 0.52 -2.19 14.81
CA CYS A 43 1.34 -3.03 13.93
C CYS A 43 2.13 -2.21 12.90
N ILE A 44 1.55 -1.15 12.33
CA ILE A 44 2.26 -0.22 11.43
C ILE A 44 3.46 0.39 12.16
N GLU A 45 3.25 0.96 13.34
CA GLU A 45 4.35 1.57 14.11
C GLU A 45 5.40 0.53 14.54
N ALA A 46 4.96 -0.65 14.99
CA ALA A 46 5.87 -1.75 15.30
C ALA A 46 6.72 -2.14 14.08
N THR A 47 6.12 -2.23 12.88
CA THR A 47 6.88 -2.56 11.66
C THR A 47 7.88 -1.48 11.28
N LYS A 48 7.53 -0.19 11.41
CA LYS A 48 8.47 0.92 11.20
C LYS A 48 9.68 0.80 12.12
N ILE A 49 9.45 0.55 13.41
CA ILE A 49 10.53 0.34 14.39
C ILE A 49 11.39 -0.87 14.01
N THR A 50 10.77 -2.00 13.60
CA THR A 50 11.55 -3.17 13.18
C THR A 50 12.42 -2.89 11.96
N LEU A 51 11.93 -2.13 10.97
CA LEU A 51 12.70 -1.75 9.79
C LEU A 51 13.88 -0.82 10.15
N VAL A 52 13.69 0.10 11.10
CA VAL A 52 14.77 0.94 11.63
C VAL A 52 15.83 0.08 12.32
N ASN A 53 15.44 -0.91 13.12
CA ASN A 53 16.37 -1.80 13.81
C ASN A 53 17.17 -2.70 12.86
N LEU A 54 16.60 -3.05 11.71
CA LEU A 54 17.28 -3.81 10.64
C LEU A 54 18.35 -2.99 9.92
N ARG A 55 18.35 -1.66 10.06
CA ARG A 55 19.37 -0.75 9.55
C ARG A 55 20.61 -0.69 10.47
N THR A 56 21.07 -1.85 10.93
CA THR A 56 22.26 -2.00 11.78
C THR A 56 23.31 -2.89 11.11
N GLU A 57 24.58 -2.63 11.43
CA GLU A 57 25.70 -3.38 10.85
C GLU A 57 25.71 -4.85 11.31
N SER A 58 25.27 -5.12 12.54
CA SER A 58 25.14 -6.47 13.09
C SER A 58 24.11 -7.32 12.36
N GLU A 59 22.94 -6.76 12.04
CA GLU A 59 21.91 -7.49 11.27
C GLU A 59 22.37 -7.75 9.84
N TRP A 60 23.11 -6.82 9.24
CA TRP A 60 23.72 -7.04 7.93
C TRP A 60 24.74 -8.20 7.96
N GLN A 61 25.58 -8.27 9.00
CA GLN A 61 26.53 -9.38 9.17
C GLN A 61 25.80 -10.72 9.27
N LEU A 62 24.70 -10.80 10.02
CA LEU A 62 23.89 -12.03 10.11
C LEU A 62 23.29 -12.43 8.75
N ILE A 63 22.80 -11.47 7.97
CA ILE A 63 22.31 -11.73 6.59
C ILE A 63 23.45 -12.21 5.69
N TRP A 64 24.64 -11.65 5.86
CA TRP A 64 25.82 -12.06 5.10
C TRP A 64 26.25 -13.48 5.46
N ASP A 65 26.32 -13.81 6.74
CA ASP A 65 26.74 -15.14 7.23
C ASP A 65 25.76 -16.22 6.80
N THR A 66 24.46 -15.95 6.87
CA THR A 66 23.43 -16.88 6.35
C THR A 66 23.54 -17.08 4.84
N ALA A 67 23.89 -16.03 4.08
CA ALA A 67 24.16 -16.16 2.65
C ALA A 67 25.42 -17.00 2.35
N VAL A 68 26.46 -16.87 3.17
CA VAL A 68 27.69 -17.68 3.08
C VAL A 68 27.39 -19.15 3.37
N GLN A 69 26.66 -19.46 4.46
CA GLN A 69 26.24 -20.83 4.79
C GLN A 69 25.37 -21.46 3.70
N LEU A 70 24.47 -20.68 3.10
CA LEU A 70 23.64 -21.15 1.98
C LEU A 70 24.46 -21.39 0.72
N ALA A 71 25.51 -20.62 0.47
CA ALA A 71 26.41 -20.87 -0.65
C ALA A 71 27.26 -22.13 -0.44
N GLU A 72 27.80 -22.31 0.77
CA GLU A 72 28.58 -23.49 1.15
C GLU A 72 27.76 -24.77 1.05
N SER A 73 26.49 -24.75 1.49
CA SER A 73 25.60 -25.91 1.41
C SER A 73 25.16 -26.28 -0.02
N ASN A 74 25.34 -25.38 -0.99
CA ASN A 74 25.05 -25.62 -2.41
C ASN A 74 26.33 -25.79 -3.26
N ASP A 75 27.48 -26.08 -2.64
CA ASP A 75 28.79 -26.26 -3.28
C ASP A 75 29.24 -25.06 -4.15
N VAL A 76 28.82 -23.83 -3.81
CA VAL A 76 29.20 -22.60 -4.54
C VAL A 76 30.41 -21.95 -3.87
N THR A 77 31.53 -21.85 -4.58
CA THR A 77 32.73 -21.18 -4.07
C THR A 77 32.51 -19.68 -3.84
N VAL A 78 32.47 -19.25 -2.57
CA VAL A 78 32.36 -17.85 -2.16
C VAL A 78 33.58 -17.06 -2.64
N SER A 79 33.48 -16.47 -3.83
CA SER A 79 34.51 -15.55 -4.34
C SER A 79 34.34 -14.19 -3.69
N THR A 80 35.42 -13.63 -3.13
CA THR A 80 35.48 -12.22 -2.75
C THR A 80 35.11 -11.37 -3.96
N ILE A 81 34.21 -10.40 -3.75
CA ILE A 81 33.69 -9.54 -4.81
C ILE A 81 34.87 -8.97 -5.61
N SER A 82 35.04 -9.41 -6.87
CA SER A 82 36.08 -8.86 -7.74
C SER A 82 35.90 -7.35 -7.81
N THR A 83 36.91 -6.60 -7.38
CA THR A 83 36.91 -5.14 -7.51
C THR A 83 36.67 -4.80 -8.99
N SER A 84 35.76 -3.86 -9.25
CA SER A 84 35.60 -3.35 -10.61
C SER A 84 36.95 -2.85 -11.10
N ARG A 85 37.34 -3.16 -12.34
CA ARG A 85 38.59 -2.69 -12.93
C ARG A 85 38.65 -1.17 -12.77
N GLN A 86 39.65 -0.66 -12.05
CA GLN A 86 39.85 0.78 -11.90
C GLN A 86 39.98 1.40 -13.30
N ARG A 87 39.11 2.35 -13.61
CA ARG A 87 39.24 3.11 -14.86
C ARG A 87 40.47 3.98 -14.73
N ARG A 88 41.42 3.83 -15.66
CA ARG A 88 42.55 4.75 -15.75
C ARG A 88 42.03 6.06 -16.33
N VAL A 89 42.41 7.17 -15.70
CA VAL A 89 42.14 8.50 -16.24
C VAL A 89 42.86 8.60 -17.60
N PRO A 90 42.20 9.15 -18.65
CA PRO A 90 42.88 9.43 -19.91
C PRO A 90 44.12 10.29 -19.68
N PHE A 91 45.25 9.94 -20.30
CA PHE A 91 46.53 10.63 -20.11
C PHE A 91 46.43 12.15 -20.36
N LEU A 92 45.54 12.57 -21.25
CA LEU A 92 45.32 13.98 -21.59
C LEU A 92 44.74 14.84 -20.45
N LEU A 93 44.20 14.23 -19.39
CA LEU A 93 43.52 14.91 -18.28
C LEU A 93 44.33 14.84 -16.97
N SER A 94 45.61 14.44 -17.02
CA SER A 94 46.44 14.26 -15.82
C SER A 94 46.69 15.55 -15.04
N ASP A 95 46.74 16.70 -15.72
CA ASP A 95 46.95 18.04 -15.11
C ASP A 95 45.64 18.79 -14.84
N SER A 96 44.49 18.16 -15.06
CA SER A 96 43.19 18.76 -14.77
C SER A 96 42.72 18.39 -13.36
N VAL A 97 42.08 19.34 -12.68
CA VAL A 97 41.38 19.07 -11.42
C VAL A 97 40.10 18.30 -11.76
N ILE A 98 40.08 17.02 -11.41
CA ILE A 98 38.93 16.14 -11.62
C ILE A 98 38.13 16.10 -10.31
N GLU A 99 36.92 16.65 -10.33
CA GLU A 99 35.97 16.65 -9.20
C GLU A 99 35.21 15.31 -9.06
N GLU A 100 35.32 14.41 -10.05
CA GLU A 100 34.64 13.11 -10.05
C GLU A 100 35.55 11.95 -9.60
N THR A 101 34.99 11.01 -8.84
CA THR A 101 35.71 9.83 -8.36
C THR A 101 36.03 8.84 -9.49
N THR A 102 37.31 8.45 -9.65
CA THR A 102 37.79 7.63 -10.79
C THR A 102 37.73 6.11 -10.55
N GLY A 103 37.05 5.65 -9.51
CA GLY A 103 36.87 4.21 -9.28
C GLY A 103 35.95 3.87 -8.13
N GLY A 104 34.83 3.21 -8.44
CA GLY A 104 33.97 2.58 -7.45
C GLY A 104 34.71 1.41 -6.80
N ARG A 105 34.99 1.53 -5.49
CA ARG A 105 35.33 0.37 -4.67
C ARG A 105 34.06 -0.47 -4.55
N ALA A 106 33.98 -1.56 -5.32
CA ALA A 106 32.99 -2.61 -5.10
C ALA A 106 33.35 -3.35 -3.80
N ASP A 107 33.14 -2.67 -2.69
CA ASP A 107 33.35 -3.15 -1.34
C ASP A 107 32.07 -3.85 -0.87
N ILE A 108 32.17 -4.80 0.07
CA ILE A 108 30.99 -5.42 0.71
C ILE A 108 30.06 -4.33 1.26
N ASN A 109 30.67 -3.23 1.72
CA ASN A 109 30.02 -2.02 2.20
C ASN A 109 29.20 -1.29 1.12
N GLN A 110 29.57 -1.38 -0.17
CA GLN A 110 28.79 -0.75 -1.24
C GLN A 110 27.43 -1.41 -1.36
N TYR A 111 27.34 -2.75 -1.33
CA TYR A 111 26.05 -3.45 -1.38
C TYR A 111 25.17 -3.15 -0.17
N ARG A 112 25.77 -3.11 1.02
CA ARG A 112 25.10 -2.71 2.26
C ARG A 112 24.49 -1.31 2.12
N THR A 113 25.26 -0.33 1.67
CA THR A 113 24.81 1.07 1.61
C THR A 113 23.90 1.34 0.41
N SER A 114 24.27 0.89 -0.78
CA SER A 114 23.57 1.26 -2.03
C SER A 114 22.35 0.41 -2.33
N VAL A 115 22.26 -0.81 -1.79
CA VAL A 115 21.13 -1.71 -2.03
C VAL A 115 20.35 -1.92 -0.75
N TYR A 116 20.95 -2.52 0.28
CA TYR A 116 20.19 -2.89 1.48
C TYR A 116 19.64 -1.68 2.24
N TYR A 117 20.49 -0.73 2.65
CA TYR A 117 20.03 0.49 3.33
C TYR A 117 19.15 1.35 2.43
N ALA A 118 19.50 1.50 1.15
CA ALA A 118 18.64 2.22 0.20
C ALA A 118 17.23 1.61 0.08
N THR A 119 17.11 0.27 0.11
CA THR A 119 15.80 -0.39 0.09
C THR A 119 15.03 -0.19 1.40
N ILE A 120 15.69 -0.26 2.55
CA ILE A 120 15.07 0.02 3.86
C ILE A 120 14.59 1.46 3.91
N ASP A 121 15.45 2.41 3.54
CA ASP A 121 15.16 3.83 3.58
C ASP A 121 14.01 4.17 2.61
N SER A 122 13.96 3.54 1.43
CA SER A 122 12.83 3.69 0.50
C SER A 122 11.53 3.12 1.07
N LEU A 123 11.56 1.91 1.65
CA LEU A 123 10.38 1.30 2.27
C LEU A 123 9.87 2.12 3.45
N LEU A 124 10.78 2.62 4.30
CA LEU A 124 10.44 3.52 5.41
C LEU A 124 9.87 4.83 4.89
N GLY A 125 10.44 5.40 3.82
CA GLY A 125 9.94 6.60 3.17
C GLY A 125 8.50 6.44 2.68
N GLU A 126 8.21 5.34 1.98
CA GLU A 126 6.86 5.01 1.51
C GLU A 126 5.88 4.76 2.67
N LEU A 127 6.30 4.02 3.70
CA LEU A 127 5.47 3.78 4.89
C LEU A 127 5.18 5.06 5.66
N ASN A 128 6.14 5.96 5.78
CA ASN A 128 5.95 7.25 6.45
C ASN A 128 5.10 8.21 5.63
N SER A 129 5.27 8.21 4.30
CA SER A 129 4.43 9.01 3.40
C SER A 129 2.98 8.53 3.42
N ARG A 130 2.76 7.21 3.44
CA ARG A 130 1.42 6.61 3.44
C ARG A 130 0.74 6.65 4.80
N PHE A 131 1.47 6.32 5.86
CA PHE A 131 0.99 6.33 7.25
C PHE A 131 1.67 7.45 8.01
N SER A 132 1.36 8.68 7.61
CA SER A 132 1.71 9.89 8.35
C SER A 132 1.06 9.87 9.74
N GLU A 133 1.55 10.71 10.64
CA GLU A 133 0.94 10.86 11.98
C GLU A 133 -0.56 11.17 11.88
N THR A 134 -0.95 12.06 10.96
CA THR A 134 -2.35 12.40 10.69
C THR A 134 -3.18 11.17 10.29
N ASN A 135 -2.67 10.35 9.37
CA ASN A 135 -3.38 9.18 8.87
C ASN A 135 -3.49 8.10 9.96
N ASN A 136 -2.49 7.98 10.84
CA ASN A 136 -2.55 7.10 12.00
C ASN A 136 -3.60 7.57 13.01
N TYR A 137 -3.68 8.87 13.30
CA TYR A 137 -4.72 9.42 14.17
C TYR A 137 -6.11 9.23 13.58
N LEU A 138 -6.26 9.39 12.26
CA LEU A 138 -7.49 9.13 11.53
C LEU A 138 -7.86 7.63 11.57
N LEU A 139 -6.89 6.74 11.47
CA LEU A 139 -7.11 5.30 11.58
C LEU A 139 -7.52 4.90 13.01
N GLN A 140 -6.92 5.53 14.03
CA GLN A 140 -7.30 5.33 15.43
C GLN A 140 -8.67 5.92 15.77
N SER A 141 -9.04 7.06 15.20
CA SER A 141 -10.38 7.65 15.41
C SER A 141 -11.47 6.80 14.76
N LEU A 142 -11.20 6.19 13.59
CA LEU A 142 -12.11 5.24 12.95
C LEU A 142 -12.37 3.99 13.79
N HIS A 143 -11.41 3.56 14.62
CA HIS A 143 -11.65 2.47 15.58
C HIS A 143 -12.81 2.80 16.54
N CYS A 144 -13.03 4.07 16.87
CA CYS A 144 -14.13 4.49 17.75
C CYS A 144 -15.50 4.39 17.08
N LEU A 145 -15.57 4.23 15.75
CA LEU A 145 -16.81 3.97 15.02
C LEU A 145 -17.12 2.47 14.89
N VAL A 146 -16.23 1.60 15.38
CA VAL A 146 -16.45 0.15 15.38
C VAL A 146 -17.25 -0.25 16.62
N PRO A 147 -18.42 -0.89 16.47
CA PRO A 147 -19.25 -1.34 17.58
C PRO A 147 -18.53 -2.23 18.61
N SER A 148 -17.62 -3.09 18.15
CA SER A 148 -16.84 -4.00 19.01
C SER A 148 -15.76 -3.29 19.82
N SER A 149 -15.51 -2.00 19.60
CA SER A 149 -14.47 -1.26 20.30
C SER A 149 -14.92 -0.86 21.72
N PRO A 150 -14.00 -0.86 22.71
CA PRO A 150 -14.31 -0.40 24.07
C PRO A 150 -14.59 1.11 24.16
N SER A 151 -14.27 1.87 23.10
CA SER A 151 -14.41 3.33 23.03
C SER A 151 -15.40 3.75 21.93
N PHE A 152 -16.45 2.96 21.72
CA PHE A 152 -17.46 3.21 20.72
C PHE A 152 -18.11 4.60 20.92
N LEU A 153 -18.12 5.42 19.86
CA LEU A 153 -18.63 6.80 19.81
C LEU A 153 -18.03 7.74 20.87
N HIS A 154 -16.82 7.48 21.36
CA HIS A 154 -16.11 8.39 22.26
C HIS A 154 -15.62 9.64 21.51
N VAL A 155 -16.32 10.77 21.70
CA VAL A 155 -16.10 12.02 20.94
C VAL A 155 -14.66 12.55 21.01
N PRO A 156 -13.98 12.64 22.17
CA PRO A 156 -12.61 13.18 22.22
C PRO A 156 -11.63 12.44 21.30
N SER A 157 -11.81 11.12 21.15
CA SER A 157 -11.01 10.29 20.26
C SER A 157 -11.42 10.42 18.79
N LEU A 158 -12.64 10.89 18.53
CA LEU A 158 -13.19 11.13 17.19
C LEU A 158 -12.79 12.49 16.60
N LEU A 159 -12.34 13.44 17.43
CA LEU A 159 -12.05 14.83 17.04
C LEU A 159 -11.19 14.98 15.77
N PRO A 160 -10.09 14.22 15.57
CA PRO A 160 -9.29 14.34 14.34
C PRO A 160 -10.12 14.05 13.09
N PHE A 161 -10.98 13.03 13.15
CA PHE A 161 -11.86 12.65 12.06
C PHE A 161 -12.99 13.65 11.83
N LEU A 162 -13.57 14.19 12.90
CA LEU A 162 -14.64 15.20 12.79
C LEU A 162 -14.17 16.47 12.11
N ASN A 163 -12.95 16.92 12.45
CA ASN A 163 -12.34 18.11 11.87
C ASN A 163 -11.97 17.92 10.40
N ASP A 164 -11.44 16.74 10.02
CA ASP A 164 -11.04 16.46 8.63
C ASP A 164 -12.23 16.36 7.66
N TYR A 165 -13.40 15.97 8.15
CA TYR A 165 -14.61 15.77 7.33
C TYR A 165 -15.71 16.82 7.52
N ASP A 166 -15.41 17.93 8.20
CA ASP A 166 -16.34 19.02 8.50
C ASP A 166 -17.68 18.51 9.10
N ILE A 167 -17.57 17.71 10.16
CA ILE A 167 -18.72 17.19 10.92
C ILE A 167 -18.87 18.03 12.20
N ASN A 168 -20.11 18.44 12.51
CA ASN A 168 -20.36 19.27 13.68
C ASN A 168 -20.12 18.50 14.99
N VAL A 169 -19.11 18.91 15.75
CA VAL A 169 -18.71 18.26 17.01
C VAL A 169 -19.81 18.37 18.06
N GLU A 170 -20.50 19.51 18.18
CA GLU A 170 -21.54 19.68 19.19
C GLU A 170 -22.75 18.78 18.90
N SER A 171 -23.17 18.75 17.64
CA SER A 171 -24.29 17.91 17.19
C SER A 171 -23.98 16.43 17.39
N ILE A 172 -22.80 15.97 16.95
CA ILE A 172 -22.45 14.55 17.11
C ILE A 172 -22.28 14.13 18.57
N THR A 173 -21.91 15.04 19.49
CA THR A 173 -21.85 14.72 20.93
C THR A 173 -23.23 14.39 21.49
N ALA A 174 -24.24 15.18 21.12
CA ALA A 174 -25.61 14.96 21.55
C ALA A 174 -26.18 13.68 20.91
N GLU A 175 -25.97 13.51 19.60
CA GLU A 175 -26.40 12.33 18.86
C GLU A 175 -25.74 11.05 19.39
N ALA A 176 -24.43 11.05 19.63
CA ALA A 176 -23.68 9.89 20.11
C ALA A 176 -24.21 9.38 21.46
N ALA A 177 -24.54 10.29 22.40
CA ALA A 177 -25.08 9.91 23.70
C ALA A 177 -26.43 9.19 23.58
N VAL A 178 -27.29 9.62 22.64
CA VAL A 178 -28.59 9.00 22.38
C VAL A 178 -28.42 7.71 21.57
N ALA A 179 -27.55 7.72 20.55
CA ALA A 179 -27.27 6.58 19.67
C ALA A 179 -26.74 5.37 20.45
N ILE A 180 -25.85 5.58 21.43
CA ILE A 180 -25.36 4.49 22.30
C ILE A 180 -26.51 3.82 23.05
N ASN A 181 -27.52 4.57 23.50
CA ASN A 181 -28.66 3.99 24.21
C ASN A 181 -29.65 3.33 23.25
N PHE A 182 -29.89 3.93 22.09
CA PHE A 182 -30.72 3.35 21.03
C PHE A 182 -30.18 2.01 20.53
N LEU A 183 -28.86 1.93 20.31
CA LEU A 183 -28.21 0.72 19.82
C LEU A 183 -28.16 -0.40 20.88
N LYS A 184 -28.23 -0.11 22.18
CA LYS A 184 -28.31 -1.16 23.22
C LYS A 184 -29.59 -1.99 23.13
N GLU A 185 -30.68 -1.42 22.61
CA GLU A 185 -31.95 -2.14 22.44
C GLU A 185 -31.92 -3.10 21.24
N ALA A 186 -31.07 -2.82 20.24
CA ALA A 186 -30.86 -3.65 19.06
C ALA A 186 -29.68 -4.61 19.28
N SER A 187 -29.93 -5.82 19.77
CA SER A 187 -28.87 -6.84 19.90
C SER A 187 -28.78 -7.74 18.64
N PRO A 188 -27.58 -8.16 18.17
CA PRO A 188 -26.21 -7.79 18.56
C PRO A 188 -25.48 -6.89 17.55
N LEU A 189 -24.81 -5.83 18.05
CA LEU A 189 -23.87 -4.97 17.30
C LEU A 189 -22.64 -5.77 16.87
N SER A 190 -22.61 -6.21 15.61
CA SER A 190 -21.53 -7.05 15.07
C SER A 190 -20.74 -6.37 13.95
N SER A 191 -21.33 -5.38 13.26
CA SER A 191 -20.74 -4.72 12.10
C SER A 191 -21.20 -3.27 12.02
N ILE A 192 -20.31 -2.39 11.54
CA ILE A 192 -20.62 -0.97 11.26
C ILE A 192 -21.86 -0.85 10.36
N HIS A 193 -22.04 -1.79 9.42
CA HIS A 193 -23.21 -1.81 8.55
C HIS A 193 -24.52 -2.03 9.32
N HIS A 194 -24.51 -2.90 10.33
CA HIS A 194 -25.70 -3.19 11.13
C HIS A 194 -26.12 -1.97 11.96
N ASP A 195 -25.15 -1.31 12.59
CA ASP A 195 -25.36 -0.07 13.35
C ASP A 195 -25.92 1.03 12.45
N TYR A 196 -25.35 1.18 11.24
CA TYR A 196 -25.85 2.12 10.25
C TYR A 196 -27.30 1.84 9.88
N THR A 197 -27.67 0.57 9.61
CA THR A 197 -29.04 0.22 9.23
C THR A 197 -30.05 0.50 10.34
N HIS A 198 -29.69 0.25 11.60
CA HIS A 198 -30.57 0.54 12.73
C HIS A 198 -30.73 2.04 12.98
N LEU A 199 -29.63 2.80 12.95
CA LEU A 199 -29.71 4.26 13.10
C LEU A 199 -30.46 4.92 11.93
N TYR A 200 -30.46 4.29 10.76
CA TYR A 200 -31.19 4.79 9.59
C TYR A 200 -32.72 4.78 9.78
N GLU A 201 -33.27 3.89 10.61
CA GLU A 201 -34.70 3.88 10.95
C GLU A 201 -35.14 5.20 11.62
N ALA A 202 -34.21 5.83 12.35
CA ALA A 202 -34.39 7.11 13.02
C ALA A 202 -33.46 8.20 12.45
N LYS A 203 -33.28 8.23 11.12
CA LYS A 203 -32.34 9.14 10.43
C LYS A 203 -32.45 10.62 10.79
N GLU A 204 -33.65 11.10 11.15
CA GLU A 204 -33.89 12.50 11.53
C GLU A 204 -33.26 12.86 12.88
N CYS A 205 -33.03 11.86 13.74
CA CYS A 205 -32.40 12.04 15.06
C CYS A 205 -30.87 11.91 15.02
N PHE A 206 -30.33 11.34 13.94
CA PHE A 206 -28.93 10.91 13.84
C PHE A 206 -28.22 11.34 12.53
N PRO A 207 -28.42 12.57 12.00
CA PRO A 207 -27.84 12.95 10.73
C PRO A 207 -26.30 12.96 10.71
N ASP A 208 -25.63 13.48 11.74
CA ASP A 208 -24.17 13.60 11.78
C ASP A 208 -23.48 12.27 12.08
N THR A 209 -24.06 11.46 12.96
CA THR A 209 -23.60 10.10 13.25
C THR A 209 -23.73 9.17 12.04
N LEU A 210 -24.84 9.25 11.29
CA LEU A 210 -24.99 8.51 10.02
C LEU A 210 -23.98 8.96 8.97
N LYS A 211 -23.73 10.28 8.86
CA LYS A 211 -22.70 10.83 7.98
C LYS A 211 -21.31 10.29 8.34
N ALA A 212 -20.96 10.29 9.63
CA ALA A 212 -19.69 9.76 10.13
C ALA A 212 -19.52 8.26 9.80
N LEU A 213 -20.54 7.44 10.06
CA LEU A 213 -20.54 6.01 9.76
C LEU A 213 -20.45 5.73 8.25
N GLN A 214 -21.16 6.51 7.44
CA GLN A 214 -21.09 6.39 5.98
C GLN A 214 -19.69 6.70 5.45
N ILE A 215 -19.07 7.77 5.96
CA ILE A 215 -17.68 8.10 5.63
C ILE A 215 -16.75 6.96 6.07
N ALA A 216 -16.87 6.46 7.30
CA ALA A 216 -16.03 5.36 7.79
C ALA A 216 -16.13 4.08 6.94
N MET A 217 -17.33 3.75 6.45
CA MET A 217 -17.53 2.59 5.55
C MET A 217 -16.96 2.81 4.14
N THR A 218 -16.76 4.07 3.71
CA THR A 218 -16.30 4.41 2.36
C THR A 218 -14.81 4.71 2.28
N ILE A 219 -14.16 5.06 3.39
CA ILE A 219 -12.71 5.26 3.41
C ILE A 219 -12.01 3.93 3.14
N GLY A 220 -11.29 3.88 2.01
CA GLY A 220 -10.44 2.76 1.64
C GLY A 220 -9.17 2.70 2.49
N ILE A 221 -9.29 2.23 3.74
CA ILE A 221 -8.14 2.04 4.64
C ILE A 221 -7.32 0.81 4.21
N THR A 222 -7.97 -0.17 3.58
CA THR A 222 -7.36 -1.44 3.18
C THR A 222 -6.69 -1.36 1.81
N THR A 223 -5.62 -2.13 1.63
CA THR A 223 -4.89 -2.28 0.34
C THR A 223 -5.68 -3.07 -0.71
N ALA A 224 -6.85 -3.64 -0.36
CA ALA A 224 -7.61 -4.55 -1.22
C ALA A 224 -7.99 -3.94 -2.59
N SER A 225 -8.24 -2.63 -2.67
CA SER A 225 -8.53 -1.95 -3.94
C SER A 225 -7.34 -2.00 -4.92
N ALA A 226 -6.12 -1.83 -4.39
CA ALA A 226 -4.91 -1.96 -5.19
C ALA A 226 -4.72 -3.40 -5.67
N GLU A 227 -5.02 -4.41 -4.84
CA GLU A 227 -4.90 -5.82 -5.21
C GLU A 227 -5.89 -6.26 -6.28
N ARG A 228 -7.15 -5.78 -6.21
CA ARG A 228 -8.14 -6.01 -7.28
C ARG A 228 -7.63 -5.47 -8.62
N SER A 229 -7.00 -4.31 -8.60
CA SER A 229 -6.37 -3.69 -9.77
C SER A 229 -5.17 -4.51 -10.26
N PHE A 230 -4.25 -4.92 -9.39
CA PHE A 230 -3.09 -5.75 -9.75
C PHE A 230 -3.48 -7.15 -10.26
N SER A 231 -4.49 -7.78 -9.66
CA SER A 231 -5.06 -9.07 -10.12
C SER A 231 -5.66 -8.94 -11.52
N SER A 232 -6.35 -7.82 -11.79
CA SER A 232 -6.87 -7.51 -13.12
C SER A 232 -5.75 -7.25 -14.12
N LEU A 233 -4.74 -6.47 -13.75
CA LEU A 233 -3.55 -6.22 -14.56
C LEU A 233 -2.79 -7.51 -14.88
N ARG A 234 -2.67 -8.46 -13.94
CA ARG A 234 -2.04 -9.76 -14.18
C ARG A 234 -2.74 -10.57 -15.26
N ARG A 235 -4.06 -10.44 -15.39
CA ARG A 235 -4.85 -11.09 -16.47
C ARG A 235 -4.74 -10.34 -17.80
N LEU A 236 -4.70 -9.01 -17.75
CA LEU A 236 -4.65 -8.16 -18.95
C LEU A 236 -3.26 -8.13 -19.59
N LYS A 237 -2.20 -8.06 -18.76
CA LYS A 237 -0.80 -7.96 -19.16
C LYS A 237 -0.16 -9.36 -19.21
N SER A 238 -0.49 -10.10 -20.27
CA SER A 238 0.17 -11.37 -20.58
C SER A 238 1.46 -11.16 -21.37
N TYR A 239 2.31 -12.18 -21.44
CA TYR A 239 3.58 -12.14 -22.19
C TYR A 239 3.40 -11.66 -23.65
N LEU A 240 2.36 -12.16 -24.32
CA LEU A 240 2.01 -11.80 -25.70
C LEU A 240 1.47 -10.36 -25.84
N ARG A 241 1.09 -9.72 -24.73
CA ARG A 241 0.53 -8.36 -24.67
C ARG A 241 1.47 -7.36 -23.97
N SER A 242 2.74 -7.70 -23.86
CA SER A 242 3.76 -6.90 -23.17
C SER A 242 4.05 -5.54 -23.83
N THR A 243 3.72 -5.39 -25.12
CA THR A 243 3.97 -4.17 -25.93
C THR A 243 2.78 -3.21 -26.03
N MET A 244 1.72 -3.39 -25.23
CA MET A 244 0.57 -2.47 -25.28
C MET A 244 0.93 -1.08 -24.74
N SER A 245 0.33 -0.03 -25.33
CA SER A 245 0.45 1.34 -24.81
C SER A 245 -0.23 1.47 -23.44
N GLN A 246 0.24 2.43 -22.64
CA GLN A 246 -0.29 2.67 -21.30
C GLN A 246 -1.76 3.10 -21.32
N GLU A 247 -2.16 3.92 -22.29
CA GLU A 247 -3.56 4.31 -22.49
C GLU A 247 -4.46 3.10 -22.75
N ARG A 248 -4.04 2.20 -23.65
CA ARG A 248 -4.80 0.99 -23.95
C ARG A 248 -4.91 0.09 -22.72
N LEU A 249 -3.83 -0.06 -21.94
CA LEU A 249 -3.83 -0.81 -20.70
C LEU A 249 -4.83 -0.23 -19.70
N TYR A 250 -4.81 1.09 -19.54
CA TYR A 250 -5.70 1.81 -18.63
C TYR A 250 -7.17 1.58 -19.00
N HIS A 251 -7.56 1.81 -20.26
CA HIS A 251 -8.95 1.60 -20.69
C HIS A 251 -9.41 0.15 -20.55
N LEU A 252 -8.56 -0.82 -20.91
CA LEU A 252 -8.88 -2.24 -20.71
C LEU A 252 -8.98 -2.61 -19.23
N SER A 253 -8.14 -2.02 -18.37
CA SER A 253 -8.18 -2.25 -16.92
C SER A 253 -9.46 -1.71 -16.30
N LEU A 254 -9.89 -0.51 -16.71
CA LEU A 254 -11.14 0.09 -16.26
C LEU A 254 -12.33 -0.78 -16.67
N GLN A 255 -12.39 -1.22 -17.93
CA GLN A 255 -13.45 -2.08 -18.44
C GLN A 255 -13.48 -3.45 -17.74
N HIS A 256 -12.31 -3.99 -17.36
CA HIS A 256 -12.22 -5.27 -16.65
C HIS A 256 -12.63 -5.16 -15.18
N VAL A 257 -12.27 -4.06 -14.51
CA VAL A 257 -12.68 -3.80 -13.12
C VAL A 257 -14.19 -3.55 -13.05
N GLU A 258 -14.71 -2.72 -13.96
CA GLU A 258 -16.13 -2.38 -14.10
C GLU A 258 -16.85 -3.31 -15.07
N ARG A 259 -16.55 -4.61 -15.02
CA ARG A 259 -17.11 -5.58 -15.97
C ARG A 259 -18.63 -5.61 -15.93
N ASP A 260 -19.21 -5.57 -14.74
CA ASP A 260 -20.67 -5.67 -14.55
C ASP A 260 -21.40 -4.45 -15.13
N LEU A 261 -20.76 -3.28 -15.10
CA LEU A 261 -21.29 -2.06 -15.70
C LEU A 261 -21.05 -2.08 -17.22
N SER A 262 -19.87 -2.54 -17.64
CA SER A 262 -19.52 -2.70 -19.05
C SER A 262 -20.41 -3.70 -19.77
N SER A 263 -20.84 -4.79 -19.12
CA SER A 263 -21.77 -5.76 -19.70
C SER A 263 -23.16 -5.15 -19.90
N LYS A 264 -23.66 -4.39 -18.91
CA LYS A 264 -24.93 -3.67 -19.05
C LYS A 264 -24.90 -2.64 -20.19
N LEU A 265 -23.77 -1.93 -20.35
CA LEU A 265 -23.57 -1.02 -21.46
C LEU A 265 -23.47 -1.75 -22.81
N TRP A 266 -22.93 -2.96 -22.83
CA TRP A 266 -22.85 -3.79 -24.02
C TRP A 266 -24.23 -4.26 -24.50
N ASP A 267 -25.15 -4.50 -23.58
CA ASP A 267 -26.53 -4.87 -23.92
C ASP A 267 -27.29 -3.72 -24.62
N CYS A 268 -26.90 -2.46 -24.35
CA CYS A 268 -27.49 -1.25 -24.94
C CYS A 268 -26.52 -0.51 -25.89
N ILE A 269 -25.69 -1.25 -26.64
CA ILE A 269 -24.61 -0.64 -27.42
C ILE A 269 -25.10 0.33 -28.48
N ASP A 270 -26.25 0.04 -29.10
CA ASP A 270 -26.81 0.86 -30.17
C ASP A 270 -27.20 2.25 -29.67
N GLU A 271 -27.84 2.32 -28.50
CA GLU A 271 -28.20 3.59 -27.85
C GLU A 271 -26.96 4.40 -27.47
N LEU A 272 -25.91 3.72 -26.98
CA LEU A 272 -24.63 4.33 -26.64
C LEU A 272 -23.95 4.95 -27.87
N VAL A 273 -23.97 4.23 -28.99
CA VAL A 273 -23.37 4.68 -30.25
C VAL A 273 -24.11 5.89 -30.82
N ILE A 274 -25.45 5.89 -30.73
CA ILE A 274 -26.28 7.04 -31.11
C ILE A 274 -25.97 8.25 -30.20
N GLN A 275 -25.96 8.05 -28.89
CA GLN A 275 -25.69 9.11 -27.91
C GLN A 275 -24.29 9.70 -28.09
N PHE A 276 -23.29 8.87 -28.40
CA PHE A 276 -21.93 9.30 -28.70
C PHE A 276 -21.86 10.12 -30.00
N ALA A 277 -22.59 9.72 -31.04
CA ALA A 277 -22.67 10.48 -32.30
C ALA A 277 -23.35 11.85 -32.10
N ASP A 278 -24.39 11.93 -31.27
CA ASP A 278 -25.08 13.17 -30.95
C ASP A 278 -24.20 14.15 -30.14
N THR A 279 -23.40 13.64 -29.21
CA THR A 279 -22.46 14.46 -28.41
C THR A 279 -21.23 14.88 -29.21
N HIS A 280 -20.72 14.02 -30.09
CA HIS A 280 -19.58 14.32 -30.95
C HIS A 280 -20.02 14.60 -32.40
N LYS A 281 -20.49 15.83 -32.64
CA LYS A 281 -21.00 16.33 -33.94
C LYS A 281 -20.07 16.15 -35.17
N ASN A 282 -18.80 15.77 -34.96
CA ASN A 282 -17.82 15.51 -36.02
C ASN A 282 -17.65 14.01 -36.36
N SER A 283 -18.36 13.11 -35.69
CA SER A 283 -18.27 11.66 -35.87
C SER A 283 -19.43 11.17 -36.74
N ARG A 284 -19.14 10.63 -37.94
CA ARG A 284 -20.16 9.99 -38.79
C ARG A 284 -20.20 8.50 -38.50
N LEU A 285 -21.38 7.99 -38.15
CA LEU A 285 -21.65 6.54 -38.14
C LEU A 285 -21.72 6.05 -39.59
N LEU A 286 -20.79 5.19 -39.99
CA LEU A 286 -20.88 4.46 -41.25
C LEU A 286 -21.82 3.27 -41.03
N GLN A 287 -22.97 3.31 -41.68
CA GLN A 287 -23.90 2.16 -41.80
C GLN A 287 -23.31 1.08 -42.69
#